data_AF-A0A818PUH5-F1
#
_entry.id   AF-A0A818PUH5-F1
#
_cell.length_a   1.000
_cell.length_b   1.000
_cell.length_c   1.000
_cell.angle_alpha   90.00
_cell.angle_beta   90.00
_cell.angle_gamma   90.00
#
_symmetry.space_group_name_H-M   'P 1'
#
loop_
_entity.id
_entity.type
_entity.pdbx_description
1 polymer ?
#
loop_
_entity_poly.entity_id
_entity_poly.type
_entity_poly.pdbx_seq_one_letter_code
_entity_poly.pdbx_strand_id
1 'polypeptide(L)'
;MYHAMKNKNAKLNEQIKLYISSKNVYNSKSISNNDRIPCDVNNDDTDVTLNNSASTKANECIRSDQLWSYLLNIKPNSAPNMKLLVAYVFSIPCSNSYVESIFSQMNHLWSNYRNRMDIQLIEAELQIRMNSDIHCSHFYDFLLTQDELLTKIATNEKFVRKKRVDK
;
A
#
# COMPACT_ATOMS: atom_id res chain seq x y z
N MET A 1 -6.16 13.83 -36.69
CA MET A 1 -6.39 12.55 -35.99
C MET A 1 -5.59 12.45 -34.68
N TYR A 2 -4.26 12.62 -34.70
CA TYR A 2 -3.38 12.58 -33.52
C TYR A 2 -3.82 13.50 -32.36
N HIS A 3 -4.07 14.79 -32.63
CA HIS A 3 -4.50 15.74 -31.59
C HIS A 3 -5.85 15.38 -30.94
N ALA A 4 -6.77 14.79 -31.71
CA ALA A 4 -8.06 14.33 -31.17
C ALA A 4 -7.89 13.10 -30.27
N MET A 5 -7.00 12.17 -30.61
CA MET A 5 -6.67 11.03 -29.76
C MET A 5 -5.94 11.49 -28.49
N LYS A 6 -4.99 12.43 -28.61
CA LYS A 6 -4.29 13.01 -27.45
C LYS A 6 -5.24 13.70 -26.47
N ASN A 7 -6.22 14.48 -26.96
CA ASN A 7 -7.21 15.13 -26.12
C ASN A 7 -8.17 14.13 -25.44
N LYS A 8 -8.57 13.06 -26.15
CA LYS A 8 -9.38 11.99 -25.55
C LYS A 8 -8.61 11.25 -24.45
N ASN A 9 -7.32 10.99 -24.66
CA ASN A 9 -6.44 10.34 -23.68
C ASN A 9 -6.18 11.24 -22.46
N ALA A 10 -6.00 12.55 -22.66
CA ALA A 10 -5.88 13.50 -21.54
C ALA A 10 -7.14 13.52 -20.66
N LYS A 11 -8.32 13.52 -21.28
CA LYS A 11 -9.61 13.45 -20.57
C LYS A 11 -9.79 12.13 -19.81
N LEU A 12 -9.26 11.02 -20.34
CA LEU A 12 -9.27 9.73 -19.65
C LEU A 12 -8.38 9.75 -18.40
N ASN A 13 -7.20 10.38 -18.49
CA ASN A 13 -6.29 10.49 -17.34
C ASN A 13 -6.94 11.29 -16.20
N GLU A 14 -7.61 12.40 -16.51
CA GLU A 14 -8.35 13.18 -15.51
C GLU A 14 -9.47 12.37 -14.86
N GLN A 15 -10.24 11.61 -15.64
CA GLN A 15 -11.29 10.74 -15.11
C GLN A 15 -10.74 9.67 -14.17
N ILE A 16 -9.60 9.06 -14.51
CA ILE A 16 -8.94 8.07 -13.67
C ILE A 16 -8.44 8.71 -12.37
N LYS A 17 -7.83 9.90 -12.43
CA LYS A 17 -7.42 10.63 -11.21
C LYS A 17 -8.59 10.94 -10.29
N LEU A 18 -9.71 11.40 -10.84
CA LEU A 18 -10.93 11.68 -10.08
C LEU A 18 -11.48 10.39 -9.45
N TYR A 19 -11.48 9.28 -10.19
CA TYR A 19 -11.88 7.98 -9.67
C TYR A 19 -11.00 7.51 -8.52
N ILE A 20 -9.67 7.55 -8.69
CA ILE A 20 -8.69 7.20 -7.64
C ILE A 20 -8.91 8.08 -6.42
N SER A 21 -9.05 9.39 -6.61
CA SER A 21 -9.28 10.34 -5.51
C SER A 21 -10.58 10.05 -4.79
N SER A 22 -11.66 9.75 -5.52
CA SER A 22 -12.95 9.38 -4.93
C SER A 22 -12.89 8.07 -4.11
N LYS A 23 -12.11 7.08 -4.57
CA LYS A 23 -11.92 5.83 -3.84
C LYS A 23 -11.01 5.98 -2.63
N ASN A 24 -9.98 6.83 -2.73
CA ASN A 24 -9.15 7.19 -1.58
C ASN A 24 -9.94 7.98 -0.54
N VAL A 25 -10.84 8.90 -0.90
CA VAL A 25 -11.66 9.68 0.05
C VAL A 25 -12.57 8.79 0.91
N TYR A 26 -13.06 7.66 0.39
CA TYR A 26 -13.81 6.68 1.22
C TYR A 26 -12.90 5.85 2.14
N ASN A 27 -11.60 5.78 1.89
CA ASN A 27 -10.60 5.10 2.72
C ASN A 27 -9.66 6.05 3.50
N SER A 28 -9.79 7.37 3.34
CA SER A 28 -8.93 8.37 3.96
C SER A 28 -9.70 9.69 4.13
N LYS A 29 -10.34 9.84 5.29
CA LYS A 29 -10.24 11.15 5.95
C LYS A 29 -8.76 11.29 6.31
N SER A 30 -8.11 12.28 5.72
CA SER A 30 -6.70 12.72 5.84
C SER A 30 -5.67 12.07 4.88
N ILE A 31 -5.20 12.89 3.95
CA ILE A 31 -4.02 12.70 3.10
C ILE A 31 -3.01 13.81 3.47
N SER A 32 -1.72 13.45 3.51
CA SER A 32 -0.62 14.34 3.17
C SER A 32 0.30 13.58 2.21
N ASN A 33 0.57 14.19 1.06
CA ASN A 33 1.28 13.60 -0.08
C ASN A 33 2.80 13.62 0.13
N ASN A 34 3.42 12.44 0.06
CA ASN A 34 4.69 12.11 -0.61
C ASN A 34 5.11 10.71 -0.12
N ASP A 35 5.72 9.91 -1.00
CA ASP A 35 6.24 8.54 -0.79
C ASP A 35 5.42 7.38 -1.37
N ARG A 36 4.77 7.59 -2.53
CA ARG A 36 4.49 6.47 -3.44
C ARG A 36 5.68 6.33 -4.40
N ILE A 37 6.54 5.34 -4.11
CA ILE A 37 7.66 4.91 -4.96
C ILE A 37 7.13 4.64 -6.38
N PRO A 38 7.64 5.32 -7.41
CA PRO A 38 7.32 4.99 -8.80
C PRO A 38 7.82 3.58 -9.11
N CYS A 39 6.93 2.72 -9.60
CA CYS A 39 7.37 1.53 -10.32
C CYS A 39 8.04 1.97 -11.63
N ASP A 40 9.19 1.36 -11.91
CA ASP A 40 10.07 1.57 -13.07
C ASP A 40 10.92 2.84 -13.09
N VAL A 41 12.02 2.81 -12.31
CA VAL A 41 13.31 3.32 -12.80
C VAL A 41 14.39 2.30 -12.41
N ASN A 42 14.89 1.55 -13.39
CA ASN A 42 16.17 0.85 -13.25
C ASN A 42 17.22 1.90 -12.88
N ASN A 43 17.90 1.75 -11.75
CA ASN A 43 19.17 2.41 -11.53
C ASN A 43 20.11 1.44 -10.82
N ASP A 44 21.08 0.96 -11.60
CA ASP A 44 22.40 0.59 -11.12
C ASP A 44 22.92 1.65 -10.15
N ASP A 45 23.69 1.17 -9.18
CA ASP A 45 24.47 1.89 -8.18
C ASP A 45 24.80 3.35 -8.54
N THR A 46 24.43 4.32 -7.68
CA THR A 46 25.31 5.43 -7.27
C THR A 46 24.69 6.35 -6.21
N ASP A 47 25.61 6.92 -5.44
CA ASP A 47 25.51 7.68 -4.19
C ASP A 47 24.85 9.07 -4.29
N VAL A 48 24.44 9.57 -3.12
CA VAL A 48 23.73 10.81 -2.74
C VAL A 48 24.14 12.08 -3.48
N THR A 49 23.17 12.92 -3.91
CA THR A 49 23.15 14.39 -3.61
C THR A 49 21.76 15.01 -3.80
N LEU A 50 21.24 15.66 -2.75
CA LEU A 50 20.11 16.60 -2.78
C LEU A 50 20.53 17.87 -3.54
N ASN A 51 19.78 18.29 -4.57
CA ASN A 51 19.66 19.70 -4.97
C ASN A 51 18.36 19.95 -5.75
N ASN A 52 17.65 21.00 -5.32
CA ASN A 52 16.42 21.52 -5.91
C ASN A 52 16.64 22.13 -7.31
N SER A 53 15.53 22.24 -8.05
CA SER A 53 15.33 22.96 -9.34
C SER A 53 15.54 22.20 -10.65
N ALA A 54 14.57 21.33 -10.97
CA ALA A 54 14.17 21.09 -12.36
C ALA A 54 12.67 20.75 -12.40
N SER A 55 11.83 21.73 -12.76
CA SER A 55 10.45 21.48 -13.18
C SER A 55 10.48 20.86 -14.57
N THR A 56 10.78 19.55 -14.64
CA THR A 56 10.57 18.75 -15.83
C THR A 56 9.19 18.13 -15.73
N LYS A 57 8.36 18.37 -16.74
CA LYS A 57 6.99 17.85 -16.88
C LYS A 57 6.99 16.35 -16.60
N ALA A 58 6.56 15.96 -15.40
CA ALA A 58 6.31 14.56 -15.09
C ALA A 58 5.22 14.10 -16.06
N ASN A 59 5.59 13.27 -17.04
CA ASN A 59 4.61 12.51 -17.78
C ASN A 59 3.91 11.63 -16.76
N GLU A 60 2.73 12.05 -16.32
CA GLU A 60 1.93 11.34 -15.33
C GLU A 60 1.55 9.97 -15.88
N CYS A 61 2.39 8.97 -15.60
CA CYS A 61 2.15 7.59 -15.95
C CYS A 61 1.12 7.02 -14.98
N ILE A 62 -0.01 6.57 -15.52
CA ILE A 62 -1.04 5.90 -14.73
C ILE A 62 -0.55 4.49 -14.45
N ARG A 63 -0.55 4.09 -13.17
CA ARG A 63 -0.19 2.73 -12.77
C ARG A 63 -1.18 1.74 -13.39
N SER A 64 -0.67 0.66 -13.98
CA SER A 64 -1.48 -0.28 -14.76
C SER A 64 -2.66 -0.87 -13.98
N ASP A 65 -2.46 -1.23 -12.71
CA ASP A 65 -3.50 -1.72 -11.82
C ASP A 65 -4.62 -0.68 -11.62
N GLN A 66 -4.28 0.60 -11.50
CA GLN A 66 -5.25 1.68 -11.33
C GLN A 66 -6.09 1.86 -12.59
N LEU A 67 -5.45 1.83 -13.76
CA LEU A 67 -6.14 1.87 -15.05
C LEU A 67 -7.13 0.70 -15.18
N TRP A 68 -6.68 -0.53 -14.90
CA TRP A 68 -7.52 -1.72 -14.98
C TRP A 68 -8.63 -1.70 -13.94
N SER A 69 -8.37 -1.22 -12.72
CA SER A 69 -9.39 -1.05 -11.69
C SER A 69 -10.48 -0.06 -12.12
N TYR A 70 -10.10 1.04 -12.77
CA TYR A 70 -11.06 2.00 -13.31
C TYR A 70 -11.88 1.35 -14.43
N LEU A 71 -11.22 0.78 -15.45
CA LEU A 71 -11.87 0.19 -16.62
C LEU A 71 -12.90 -0.88 -16.25
N LEU A 72 -12.54 -1.78 -15.33
CA LEU A 72 -13.42 -2.87 -14.88
C LEU A 72 -14.60 -2.37 -14.02
N ASN A 73 -14.49 -1.18 -13.42
CA ASN A 73 -15.55 -0.58 -12.63
C ASN A 73 -16.50 0.34 -13.43
N ILE A 74 -16.16 0.75 -14.66
CA ILE A 74 -17.07 1.52 -15.53
C ILE A 74 -18.33 0.70 -15.84
N LYS A 75 -18.18 -0.61 -16.06
CA LYS A 75 -19.30 -1.55 -16.25
C LYS A 75 -19.01 -2.89 -15.55
N PRO A 76 -19.37 -3.03 -14.26
CA PRO A 76 -18.92 -4.15 -13.42
C PRO A 76 -19.36 -5.53 -13.94
N ASN A 77 -20.48 -5.60 -14.67
CA ASN A 77 -21.05 -6.85 -15.18
C ASN A 77 -20.71 -7.11 -16.66
N SER A 78 -19.91 -6.26 -17.30
CA SER A 78 -19.68 -6.37 -18.75
C SER A 78 -18.71 -7.49 -19.12
N ALA A 79 -17.80 -7.88 -18.21
CA ALA A 79 -16.75 -8.85 -18.51
C ALA A 79 -16.23 -9.57 -17.23
N PRO A 80 -17.01 -10.48 -16.63
CA PRO A 80 -16.63 -11.16 -15.39
C PRO A 80 -15.34 -11.99 -15.53
N ASN A 81 -15.16 -12.68 -16.67
CA ASN A 81 -13.96 -13.49 -16.94
C ASN A 81 -12.70 -12.62 -17.08
N MET A 82 -12.83 -11.44 -17.68
CA MET A 82 -11.71 -10.51 -17.81
C MET A 82 -11.28 -9.99 -16.45
N LYS A 83 -12.24 -9.69 -15.55
CA LYS A 83 -11.94 -9.27 -14.18
C LYS A 83 -11.15 -10.34 -13.42
N LEU A 84 -11.53 -11.62 -13.55
CA LEU A 84 -10.81 -12.73 -12.92
C LEU A 84 -9.38 -12.86 -13.46
N LEU A 85 -9.20 -12.79 -14.77
CA LEU A 85 -7.87 -12.86 -15.40
C LEU A 85 -6.98 -11.70 -14.93
N VAL A 86 -7.50 -10.47 -14.95
CA VAL A 86 -6.78 -9.28 -14.51
C VAL A 86 -6.42 -9.40 -13.01
N ALA A 87 -7.35 -9.83 -12.17
CA ALA A 87 -7.09 -10.05 -10.75
C ALA A 87 -6.01 -11.10 -10.51
N TYR A 88 -6.02 -12.19 -11.29
CA TYR A 88 -5.00 -13.23 -11.23
C TYR A 88 -3.61 -12.68 -11.62
N VAL A 89 -3.51 -11.96 -12.73
CA VAL A 89 -2.26 -11.35 -13.18
C VAL A 89 -1.70 -10.38 -12.14
N PHE A 90 -2.53 -9.55 -11.52
CA PHE A 90 -2.10 -8.60 -10.49
C PHE A 90 -1.91 -9.21 -9.09
N SER A 91 -2.32 -10.46 -8.87
CA SER A 91 -2.06 -11.16 -7.60
C SER A 91 -0.61 -11.62 -7.46
N ILE A 92 0.11 -11.70 -8.58
CA ILE A 92 1.52 -12.10 -8.63
C ILE A 92 2.35 -10.82 -8.74
N PRO A 93 3.19 -10.49 -7.74
CA PRO A 93 4.09 -9.35 -7.85
C PRO A 93 5.08 -9.60 -8.99
N CYS A 94 5.26 -8.61 -9.87
CA CYS A 94 6.19 -8.74 -11.01
C CYS A 94 7.67 -8.75 -10.59
N SER A 95 7.99 -8.34 -9.36
CA SER A 95 9.36 -8.26 -8.85
C SER A 95 9.46 -8.75 -7.41
N ASN A 96 10.62 -9.31 -7.08
CA ASN A 96 10.99 -9.70 -5.71
C ASN A 96 11.24 -8.50 -4.79
N SER A 97 11.37 -7.28 -5.33
CA SER A 97 11.64 -6.07 -4.54
C SER A 97 10.60 -5.83 -3.43
N TYR A 98 9.34 -6.23 -3.64
CA TYR A 98 8.31 -6.15 -2.59
C TYR A 98 8.64 -7.06 -1.40
N VAL A 99 9.04 -8.30 -1.69
CA VAL A 99 9.41 -9.28 -0.67
C VAL A 99 10.72 -8.89 0.03
N GLU A 100 11.69 -8.38 -0.72
CA GLU A 100 12.95 -7.87 -0.18
C GLU A 100 12.72 -6.68 0.75
N SER A 101 11.79 -5.78 0.42
CA SER A 101 11.38 -4.69 1.32
C SER A 101 10.82 -5.24 2.64
N ILE A 102 9.98 -6.28 2.60
CA ILE A 102 9.46 -6.93 3.81
C ILE A 102 10.61 -7.53 4.63
N PHE A 103 11.55 -8.24 4.00
CA PHE A 103 12.70 -8.81 4.70
C PHE A 103 13.63 -7.75 5.29
N SER A 104 13.83 -6.63 4.60
CA SER A 104 14.60 -5.50 5.12
C SER A 104 13.96 -4.93 6.39
N GLN A 105 12.64 -4.69 6.37
CA GLN A 105 11.88 -4.25 7.54
C GLN A 105 11.91 -5.29 8.66
N MET A 106 11.76 -6.57 8.32
CA MET A 106 11.84 -7.67 9.29
C MET A 106 13.21 -7.73 9.97
N ASN A 107 14.31 -7.59 9.23
CA ASN A 107 15.66 -7.58 9.78
C ASN A 107 15.91 -6.38 10.70
N HIS A 108 15.31 -5.23 10.42
CA HIS A 108 15.38 -4.07 11.30
C HIS A 108 14.64 -4.32 12.64
N LEU A 109 13.45 -4.92 12.59
CA LEU A 109 12.66 -5.27 13.77
C LEU A 109 13.29 -6.41 14.58
N TRP A 110 13.78 -7.42 13.90
CA TRP A 110 14.38 -8.62 14.46
C TRP A 110 15.91 -8.50 14.51
N SER A 111 16.41 -7.58 15.33
CA SER A 111 17.85 -7.45 15.57
C SER A 111 18.23 -7.95 16.98
N ASN A 112 19.22 -8.85 17.03
CA ASN A 112 19.74 -9.44 18.28
C ASN A 112 20.26 -8.41 19.30
N TYR A 113 20.58 -7.20 18.83
CA TYR A 113 21.21 -6.14 19.63
C TYR A 113 20.23 -5.20 20.31
N ARG A 114 19.00 -5.02 19.79
CA ARG A 114 18.06 -4.01 20.31
C ARG A 114 16.72 -4.56 20.78
N ASN A 115 16.19 -5.63 20.17
CA ASN A 115 14.85 -6.12 20.48
C ASN A 115 14.72 -7.64 20.29
N ARG A 116 14.63 -8.39 21.39
CA ARG A 116 14.21 -9.80 21.37
C ARG A 116 12.68 -9.88 21.29
N MET A 117 12.10 -9.28 20.25
CA MET A 117 10.67 -9.37 20.02
C MET A 117 10.31 -10.81 19.66
N ASP A 118 9.18 -11.27 20.19
CA ASP A 118 8.62 -12.55 19.81
C ASP A 118 8.23 -12.53 18.32
N ILE A 119 8.32 -13.68 17.66
CA ILE A 119 8.05 -13.81 16.22
C ILE A 119 6.61 -13.38 15.92
N GLN A 120 5.67 -13.72 16.80
CA GLN A 120 4.26 -13.33 16.67
C GLN A 120 4.07 -11.81 16.71
N LEU A 121 4.89 -11.10 17.48
CA LEU A 121 4.84 -9.64 17.57
C LEU A 121 5.39 -9.00 16.29
N ILE A 122 6.50 -9.53 15.77
CA ILE A 122 7.11 -9.05 14.52
C ILE A 122 6.15 -9.27 13.34
N GLU A 123 5.50 -10.43 13.28
CA GLU A 123 4.50 -10.73 12.26
C GLU A 123 3.33 -9.74 12.31
N ALA A 124 2.76 -9.51 13.50
CA ALA A 124 1.67 -8.57 13.69
C ALA A 124 2.09 -7.13 13.32
N GLU A 125 3.28 -6.69 13.71
CA GLU A 125 3.80 -5.36 13.35
C GLU A 125 3.98 -5.22 11.83
N LEU A 126 4.58 -6.21 11.17
CA LEU A 126 4.75 -6.19 9.71
C LEU A 126 3.40 -6.18 9.00
N GLN A 127 2.41 -6.95 9.47
CA GLN A 127 1.07 -6.94 8.90
C GLN A 127 0.42 -5.56 9.00
N ILE A 128 0.54 -4.88 10.14
CA ILE A 128 0.01 -3.52 10.30
C ILE A 128 0.77 -2.56 9.38
N ARG A 129 2.10 -2.59 9.39
CA ARG A 129 2.95 -1.64 8.64
C ARG A 129 2.80 -1.78 7.12
N MET A 130 2.66 -3.00 6.61
CA MET A 130 2.58 -3.27 5.17
C MET A 130 1.17 -3.12 4.59
N ASN A 131 0.12 -3.29 5.42
CA ASN A 131 -1.27 -3.25 4.95
C ASN A 131 -2.03 -1.99 5.36
N SER A 132 -1.39 -1.06 6.09
CA SER A 132 -2.01 0.22 6.44
C SER A 132 -1.36 1.37 5.68
N ASP A 133 -2.20 2.18 5.04
CA ASP A 133 -1.80 3.47 4.47
C ASP A 133 -1.89 4.60 5.52
N ILE A 134 -2.20 4.27 6.78
CA ILE A 134 -2.44 5.23 7.85
C ILE A 134 -1.09 5.60 8.47
N HIS A 135 -0.74 6.88 8.41
CA HIS A 135 0.46 7.38 9.09
C HIS A 135 0.35 7.20 10.60
N CYS A 136 1.46 6.92 11.29
CA CYS A 136 1.49 6.70 12.73
C CYS A 136 0.85 7.84 13.54
N SER A 137 0.92 9.09 13.05
CA SER A 137 0.26 10.24 13.69
C SER A 137 -1.26 10.14 13.72
N HIS A 138 -1.86 9.51 12.71
CA HIS A 138 -3.32 9.35 12.59
C HIS A 138 -3.78 7.96 13.03
N PHE A 139 -2.85 7.02 13.17
CA PHE A 139 -3.16 5.67 13.62
C PHE A 139 -3.73 5.66 15.04
N TYR A 140 -3.23 6.54 15.91
CA TYR A 140 -3.78 6.68 17.26
C TYR A 140 -5.25 7.11 17.26
N ASP A 141 -5.58 8.16 16.50
CA ASP A 141 -6.96 8.65 16.36
C ASP A 141 -7.88 7.59 15.73
N PHE A 142 -7.34 6.81 14.78
CA PHE A 142 -8.04 5.68 14.20
C PHE A 142 -8.35 4.60 15.24
N LEU A 143 -7.39 4.23 16.08
CA LEU A 143 -7.60 3.26 17.17
C LEU A 143 -8.66 3.74 18.15
N LEU A 144 -8.69 5.04 18.46
CA LEU A 144 -9.71 5.64 19.33
C LEU A 144 -11.14 5.55 18.76
N THR A 145 -11.28 5.39 17.45
CA THR A 145 -12.59 5.22 16.80
C THR A 145 -13.09 3.78 16.87
N GLN A 146 -12.23 2.81 17.21
CA GLN A 146 -12.53 1.37 17.17
C GLN A 146 -12.73 0.80 18.59
N ASP A 147 -13.91 1.01 19.18
CA ASP A 147 -14.24 0.58 20.54
C ASP A 147 -14.06 -0.93 20.77
N GLU A 148 -14.41 -1.78 19.80
CA GLU A 148 -14.24 -3.23 19.91
C GLU A 148 -12.76 -3.62 20.03
N LEU A 149 -11.88 -2.95 19.29
CA LEU A 149 -10.45 -3.20 19.31
C LEU A 149 -9.84 -2.74 20.63
N LEU A 150 -10.23 -1.55 21.10
CA LEU A 150 -9.80 -1.02 22.40
C LEU A 150 -10.23 -1.94 23.55
N THR A 151 -11.45 -2.46 23.48
CA THR A 151 -11.96 -3.42 24.48
C THR A 151 -11.09 -4.68 24.50
N LYS A 152 -10.73 -5.23 23.33
CA LYS A 152 -9.85 -6.41 23.22
C LYS A 152 -8.41 -6.15 23.67
N ILE A 153 -7.90 -4.94 23.46
CA ILE A 153 -6.57 -4.53 23.94
C ILE A 153 -6.57 -4.38 25.46
N ALA A 154 -7.65 -3.81 26.02
CA ALA A 154 -7.81 -3.61 27.45
C ALA A 154 -8.06 -4.93 28.20
N THR A 155 -8.70 -5.91 27.57
CA THR A 155 -8.91 -7.23 28.17
C THR A 155 -7.62 -8.05 28.15
N ASN A 156 -7.33 -8.72 29.26
CA ASN A 156 -6.17 -9.61 29.39
C ASN A 156 -6.34 -10.95 28.64
N GLU A 157 -7.25 -11.05 27.66
CA GLU A 157 -7.49 -12.27 26.87
C GLU A 157 -6.21 -12.75 26.16
N LYS A 158 -5.31 -11.82 25.83
CA LYS A 158 -3.96 -12.10 25.31
C LYS A 158 -3.10 -12.96 26.26
N PHE A 159 -3.29 -12.83 27.58
CA PHE A 159 -2.41 -13.41 28.60
C PHE A 159 -2.97 -14.66 29.28
N VAL A 160 -3.99 -15.31 28.69
CA VAL A 160 -4.45 -16.61 29.21
C VAL A 160 -3.29 -17.60 29.12
N ARG A 161 -2.58 -17.79 30.25
CA ARG A 161 -1.46 -18.72 30.38
C ARG A 161 -1.94 -20.11 29.99
N LYS A 162 -1.43 -20.63 28.88
CA LYS A 162 -1.53 -22.05 28.55
C LYS A 162 -0.87 -22.81 29.71
N LYS A 163 -1.66 -23.52 30.52
CA LYS A 163 -1.11 -24.36 31.58
C LYS A 163 -0.10 -25.31 30.93
N ARG A 164 1.12 -25.39 31.46
CA ARG A 164 2.07 -26.40 31.01
C ARG A 164 1.41 -27.75 31.26
N VAL A 165 1.31 -28.54 30.21
CA VAL A 165 1.00 -29.96 30.34
C VAL A 165 2.31 -30.59 30.78
N ASP A 166 2.46 -30.76 32.09
CA ASP A 166 3.57 -31.50 32.66
C ASP A 166 3.47 -32.94 32.12
N LYS A 167 4.54 -33.39 31.48
CA LYS A 167 4.66 -34.71 30.85
C LYS A 167 5.68 -35.53 31.63
#